data_AF-A0A7X1E628-F1
#
_entry.id   AF-A0A7X1E628-F1
#
_cell.length_a   1.000
_cell.length_b   1.000
_cell.length_c   1.000
_cell.angle_alpha   90.00
_cell.angle_beta   90.00
_cell.angle_gamma   90.00
#
_symmetry.space_group_name_H-M   'P 1'
#
loop_
_entity.id
_entity.type
_entity.pdbx_description
1 polymer ?
#
loop_
_entity_poly.entity_id
_entity_poly.type
_entity_poly.pdbx_seq_one_letter_code
_entity_poly.pdbx_strand_id
1 'polypeptide(L)'
;MGSEIFLIFGFFIVLAIIIRMAAGSFDGERVERYIREQGYELLDKSWDPFGPGWFGEKDSRIYQIVFKDKEGRIHQAHVKTSMMSGVYLTNDHIIEEPESIATAKTPSAPYPESIEAEKARLRKRLAELESMDSPT
;
A
#
# COMPACT_ATOMS: atom_id res chain seq x y z
N MET A 1 -32.62 -10.26 -31.78
CA MET A 1 -32.62 -11.21 -30.65
C MET A 1 -31.23 -11.49 -30.09
N GLY A 2 -30.29 -12.09 -30.82
CA GLY A 2 -28.96 -12.41 -30.25
C GLY A 2 -28.10 -11.19 -29.90
N SER A 3 -28.01 -10.20 -30.79
CA SER A 3 -27.21 -8.97 -30.60
C SER A 3 -27.68 -8.09 -29.43
N GLU A 4 -28.99 -7.99 -29.22
CA GLU A 4 -29.59 -7.24 -28.11
C GLU A 4 -29.22 -7.86 -26.75
N ILE A 5 -29.18 -9.19 -26.66
CA ILE A 5 -28.75 -9.90 -25.45
C ILE A 5 -27.28 -9.62 -25.15
N PHE A 6 -26.40 -9.62 -26.17
CA PHE A 6 -24.98 -9.28 -25.98
C PHE A 6 -24.78 -7.82 -25.54
N LEU A 7 -25.56 -6.88 -26.07
CA LEU A 7 -25.52 -5.48 -25.64
C LEU A 7 -25.99 -5.30 -24.20
N ILE A 8 -27.07 -5.98 -23.81
CA ILE A 8 -27.58 -5.97 -22.43
C ILE A 8 -26.54 -6.57 -21.48
N PHE A 9 -25.97 -7.73 -21.82
CA PHE A 9 -24.92 -8.36 -21.01
C PHE A 9 -23.66 -7.48 -20.89
N GLY A 10 -23.20 -6.90 -22.00
CA GLY A 10 -22.07 -5.98 -22.00
C GLY A 10 -22.32 -4.76 -21.11
N PHE A 11 -23.53 -4.17 -21.18
CA PHE A 11 -23.94 -3.07 -20.31
C PHE A 11 -23.88 -3.45 -18.83
N PHE A 12 -24.42 -4.62 -18.44
CA PHE A 12 -24.38 -5.07 -17.05
C PHE A 12 -22.96 -5.35 -16.54
N ILE A 13 -22.07 -5.86 -17.40
CA ILE A 13 -20.65 -6.06 -17.05
C ILE A 13 -19.99 -4.72 -16.78
N VAL A 14 -20.16 -3.74 -17.69
CA VAL A 14 -19.59 -2.40 -17.52
C VAL A 14 -20.17 -1.72 -16.27
N LEU A 15 -21.49 -1.82 -16.06
CA LEU A 15 -22.16 -1.29 -14.88
C LEU A 15 -21.63 -1.93 -13.59
N ALA A 16 -21.42 -3.24 -13.56
CA ALA A 16 -20.85 -3.93 -12.41
C ALA A 16 -19.41 -3.47 -12.12
N ILE A 17 -18.59 -3.22 -13.15
CA ILE A 17 -17.24 -2.68 -12.99
C ILE A 17 -17.30 -1.25 -12.41
N ILE A 18 -18.18 -0.40 -12.92
CA ILE A 18 -18.36 0.97 -12.41
C ILE A 18 -18.81 0.95 -10.95
N ILE A 19 -19.81 0.13 -10.61
CA ILE A 19 -20.28 -0.03 -9.23
C ILE A 19 -19.15 -0.54 -8.34
N ARG A 20 -18.35 -1.50 -8.81
CA ARG A 20 -17.18 -2.03 -8.08
C ARG A 20 -16.15 -0.93 -7.79
N MET A 21 -15.82 -0.11 -8.78
CA MET A 21 -14.86 1.00 -8.63
C MET A 21 -15.39 2.09 -7.69
N ALA A 22 -16.65 2.51 -7.88
CA ALA A 22 -17.30 3.52 -7.04
C ALA A 22 -17.42 3.07 -5.58
N ALA A 23 -17.74 1.79 -5.35
CA ALA A 23 -17.80 1.28 -4.00
C ALA A 23 -16.41 1.26 -3.34
N GLY A 24 -15.35 0.95 -4.09
CA GLY A 24 -13.98 1.00 -3.59
C GLY A 24 -13.50 2.40 -3.20
N SER A 25 -13.90 3.44 -3.94
CA SER A 25 -13.53 4.83 -3.61
C SER A 25 -14.26 5.34 -2.36
N PHE A 26 -15.53 4.97 -2.19
CA PHE A 26 -16.36 5.43 -1.07
C PHE A 26 -15.85 4.93 0.29
N ASP A 27 -15.43 3.68 0.38
CA ASP A 27 -14.82 3.16 1.62
C ASP A 27 -13.42 3.74 1.85
N GLY A 28 -12.68 3.99 0.77
CA GLY A 28 -11.40 4.67 0.84
C GLY A 28 -11.49 6.03 1.53
N GLU A 29 -12.50 6.83 1.21
CA GLU A 29 -12.75 8.15 1.82
C GLU A 29 -13.21 8.06 3.28
N ARG A 30 -13.99 7.03 3.63
CA ARG A 30 -14.43 6.80 5.02
C ARG A 30 -13.24 6.51 5.94
N VAL A 31 -12.31 5.67 5.49
CA VAL A 31 -11.10 5.35 6.27
C VAL A 31 -10.20 6.56 6.43
N GLU A 32 -9.96 7.31 5.33
CA GLU A 32 -9.13 8.51 5.38
C GLU A 32 -9.72 9.58 6.32
N ARG A 33 -11.03 9.79 6.26
CA ARG A 33 -11.73 10.71 7.15
C ARG A 33 -11.61 10.29 8.61
N TYR A 34 -11.82 9.00 8.90
CA TYR A 34 -11.70 8.47 10.26
C TYR A 34 -10.29 8.73 10.84
N ILE A 35 -9.23 8.45 10.08
CA ILE A 35 -7.85 8.67 10.51
C ILE A 35 -7.56 10.16 10.73
N ARG A 36 -8.02 11.03 9.83
CA ARG A 36 -7.87 12.49 9.98
C ARG A 36 -8.65 13.05 11.18
N GLU A 37 -9.85 12.53 11.47
CA GLU A 37 -10.66 12.95 12.63
C GLU A 37 -9.97 12.61 13.96
N GLN A 38 -9.16 11.55 14.02
CA GLN A 38 -8.32 11.25 15.19
C GLN A 38 -7.08 12.17 15.31
N GLY A 39 -6.80 12.96 14.26
CA GLY A 39 -5.63 13.82 14.15
C GLY A 39 -4.36 13.06 13.75
N TYR A 40 -4.52 11.94 13.03
CA TYR A 40 -3.44 11.15 12.45
C TYR A 40 -3.33 11.41 10.95
N GLU A 41 -2.15 11.16 10.38
CA GLU A 41 -1.88 11.32 8.95
C GLU A 41 -1.86 9.96 8.25
N LEU A 42 -2.75 9.73 7.29
CA LEU A 42 -2.75 8.51 6.49
C LEU A 42 -1.61 8.58 5.46
N LEU A 43 -0.67 7.62 5.52
CA LEU A 43 0.48 7.52 4.62
C LEU A 43 0.21 6.58 3.45
N ASP A 44 -0.41 5.43 3.72
CA ASP A 44 -0.74 4.43 2.70
C ASP A 44 -2.04 3.69 3.04
N LYS A 45 -2.71 3.18 2.00
CA LYS A 45 -3.93 2.40 2.09
C LYS A 45 -3.96 1.36 0.96
N SER A 46 -3.88 0.10 1.34
CA SER A 46 -4.00 -1.04 0.43
C SER A 46 -5.25 -1.85 0.76
N TRP A 47 -5.92 -2.35 -0.27
CA TRP A 47 -7.08 -3.22 -0.08
C TRP A 47 -6.60 -4.63 0.20
N ASP A 48 -7.00 -5.20 1.35
CA ASP A 48 -6.65 -6.55 1.76
C ASP A 48 -7.91 -7.41 1.92
N PRO A 49 -8.39 -8.07 0.85
CA PRO A 49 -9.60 -8.89 0.90
C PRO A 49 -9.51 -10.10 1.85
N PHE A 50 -8.30 -10.49 2.29
CA PHE A 50 -8.10 -11.66 3.15
C PHE A 50 -7.47 -11.29 4.50
N GLY A 51 -7.55 -10.02 4.88
CA GLY A 51 -6.99 -9.54 6.13
C GLY A 51 -7.60 -10.22 7.37
N PRO A 52 -6.89 -10.15 8.50
CA PRO A 52 -7.34 -10.74 9.77
C PRO A 52 -8.72 -10.20 10.16
N GLY A 53 -9.69 -11.10 10.38
CA GLY A 53 -11.09 -10.76 10.69
C GLY A 53 -12.09 -10.93 9.54
N TRP A 54 -11.65 -11.52 8.41
CA TRP A 54 -12.49 -11.87 7.25
C TRP A 54 -13.58 -12.93 7.52
N PHE A 55 -13.46 -13.76 8.56
CA PHE A 55 -14.40 -14.84 8.84
C PHE A 55 -15.80 -14.33 9.25
N GLY A 56 -16.69 -14.13 8.28
CA GLY A 56 -18.14 -14.27 8.48
C GLY A 56 -19.04 -13.09 8.13
N GLU A 57 -18.52 -11.91 7.77
CA GLU A 57 -19.37 -10.79 7.35
C GLU A 57 -19.33 -10.59 5.83
N LYS A 58 -20.44 -10.93 5.16
CA LYS A 58 -20.63 -10.97 3.70
C LYS A 58 -20.31 -9.66 2.97
N ASP A 59 -20.29 -8.54 3.69
CA ASP A 59 -20.08 -7.18 3.16
C ASP A 59 -18.90 -6.43 3.82
N SER A 60 -18.03 -7.13 4.55
CA SER A 60 -16.87 -6.50 5.18
C SER A 60 -15.73 -6.30 4.19
N ARG A 61 -15.30 -5.05 4.03
CA ARG A 61 -14.06 -4.73 3.30
C ARG A 61 -12.97 -4.43 4.29
N ILE A 62 -11.84 -5.10 4.11
CA ILE A 62 -10.67 -4.93 4.96
C ILE A 62 -9.62 -4.20 4.13
N TYR A 63 -9.05 -3.17 4.73
CA TYR A 63 -7.96 -2.38 4.19
C TYR A 63 -6.81 -2.48 5.17
N GLN A 64 -5.60 -2.61 4.66
CA GLN A 64 -4.41 -2.34 5.45
C GLN A 64 -4.06 -0.87 5.28
N ILE A 65 -3.83 -0.18 6.39
CA ILE A 65 -3.44 1.22 6.39
C ILE A 65 -2.11 1.41 7.09
N VAL A 66 -1.37 2.39 6.61
CA VAL A 66 -0.19 2.92 7.27
C VAL A 66 -0.51 4.36 7.65
N PHE A 67 -0.40 4.72 8.92
CA PHE A 67 -0.67 6.07 9.38
C PHE A 67 0.38 6.55 10.38
N LYS A 68 0.55 7.87 10.47
CA LYS A 68 1.45 8.53 11.38
C LYS A 68 0.67 9.18 12.52
N ASP A 69 1.07 8.92 13.75
CA ASP A 69 0.47 9.52 14.94
C ASP A 69 0.99 10.95 15.20
N LYS A 70 0.52 11.57 16.28
CA LYS A 70 0.90 12.95 16.65
C LYS A 70 2.34 13.02 17.18
N GLU A 71 2.81 11.91 17.72
CA GLU A 71 4.17 11.70 18.23
C GLU A 71 5.18 11.41 17.10
N GLY A 72 4.70 11.20 15.87
CA GLY A 72 5.48 10.96 14.69
C GLY A 72 5.87 9.50 14.44
N ARG A 73 5.31 8.55 15.19
CA ARG A 73 5.46 7.10 14.96
C ARG A 73 4.59 6.66 13.79
N ILE A 74 5.08 5.67 13.05
CA ILE A 74 4.36 5.09 11.92
C ILE A 74 3.77 3.75 12.36
N HIS A 75 2.45 3.64 12.21
CA HIS A 75 1.64 2.50 12.59
C HIS A 75 1.13 1.78 11.34
N GLN A 76 1.14 0.45 11.38
CA GLN A 76 0.30 -0.37 10.51
C GLN A 76 -0.91 -0.83 11.28
N ALA A 77 -2.08 -0.69 10.69
CA ALA A 77 -3.29 -1.33 11.19
C ALA A 77 -4.13 -1.88 10.05
N HIS A 78 -4.98 -2.85 10.37
CA HIS A 78 -6.04 -3.28 9.48
C HIS A 78 -7.32 -2.54 9.87
N VAL A 79 -7.96 -1.93 8.88
CA VAL A 79 -9.23 -1.27 9.01
C VAL A 79 -10.31 -2.12 8.36
N LYS A 80 -11.31 -2.47 9.16
CA LYS A 80 -12.52 -3.11 8.68
C LYS A 80 -13.60 -2.05 8.51
N THR A 81 -14.11 -1.89 7.29
CA THR A 81 -15.27 -1.05 6.99
C THR A 81 -16.50 -1.94 6.82
N SER A 82 -17.49 -1.76 7.69
CA SER A 82 -18.83 -2.33 7.54
C SER A 82 -19.86 -1.21 7.38
N MET A 83 -20.85 -1.42 6.50
CA MET A 83 -21.95 -0.48 6.30
C MET A 83 -22.84 -0.32 7.56
N MET A 84 -22.85 -1.33 8.43
CA MET A 84 -23.79 -1.40 9.57
C MET A 84 -23.12 -1.20 10.93
N SER A 85 -21.82 -1.50 11.05
CA SER A 85 -21.07 -1.45 12.32
C SER A 85 -19.95 -0.40 12.37
N GLY A 86 -19.64 0.28 11.27
CA GLY A 86 -18.68 1.40 11.26
C GLY A 86 -17.26 1.01 10.85
N VAL A 87 -16.26 1.71 11.39
CA VAL A 87 -14.83 1.56 11.09
C VAL A 87 -14.12 1.06 12.34
N TYR A 88 -13.47 -0.10 12.25
CA TYR A 88 -12.68 -0.67 13.37
C TYR A 88 -11.24 -0.87 12.95
N LEU A 89 -10.31 -0.46 13.81
CA LEU A 89 -8.90 -0.77 13.69
C LEU A 89 -8.60 -2.06 14.44
N THR A 90 -7.79 -2.92 13.85
CA THR A 90 -7.33 -4.19 14.43
C THR A 90 -5.89 -4.44 14.01
N ASN A 91 -5.13 -5.11 14.88
CA ASN A 91 -3.69 -5.38 14.68
C ASN A 91 -2.87 -4.12 14.43
N ASP A 92 -3.09 -3.10 15.25
CA ASP A 92 -2.21 -1.93 15.30
C ASP A 92 -0.84 -2.37 15.84
N HIS A 93 0.19 -2.17 15.02
CA HIS A 93 1.57 -2.32 15.44
C HIS A 93 2.43 -1.21 14.85
N ILE A 94 3.39 -0.74 15.64
CA ILE A 94 4.35 0.27 15.23
C ILE A 94 5.35 -0.40 14.30
N ILE A 95 5.43 0.07 13.05
CA ILE A 95 6.39 -0.41 12.07
C ILE A 95 7.70 0.37 12.19
N GLU A 96 7.61 1.67 12.48
CA GLU A 96 8.77 2.56 12.55
C GLU A 96 8.61 3.59 13.67
N GLU A 97 9.60 3.65 14.56
CA GLU A 97 9.73 4.69 15.58
C GLU A 97 10.45 5.94 15.01
N PRO A 98 10.14 7.15 15.51
CA PRO A 98 10.64 8.41 14.95
C PRO A 98 12.16 8.55 14.94
N GLU A 99 12.90 7.82 15.78
CA GLU A 99 14.37 7.80 15.76
C GLU A 99 14.94 7.16 14.47
N SER A 100 14.16 6.27 13.83
CA SER A 100 14.51 5.66 12.55
C SER A 100 14.33 6.61 11.37
N ILE A 101 13.52 7.68 11.48
CA ILE A 101 13.29 8.64 10.39
C ILE A 101 14.46 9.63 10.28
N ALA A 102 15.09 9.99 11.40
CA ALA A 102 16.32 10.80 11.40
C ALA A 102 17.51 10.02 10.82
N THR A 103 17.47 8.69 10.90
CA THR A 103 18.52 7.77 10.40
C THR A 103 18.17 7.10 9.06
N ALA A 104 16.93 7.12 8.59
CA ALA A 104 16.59 6.68 7.22
C ALA A 104 17.05 7.71 6.16
N LYS A 105 17.29 8.97 6.56
CA LYS A 105 18.01 9.96 5.74
C LYS A 105 19.53 9.94 5.94
N THR A 106 20.05 9.18 6.90
CA THR A 106 21.49 9.05 7.15
C THR A 106 21.78 7.61 7.58
N PRO A 107 22.22 6.72 6.67
CA PRO A 107 22.34 5.30 6.96
C PRO A 107 23.25 5.06 8.18
N SER A 108 22.63 4.74 9.32
CA SER A 108 23.33 4.39 10.56
C SER A 108 23.19 2.89 10.81
N ALA A 109 24.03 2.11 10.15
CA ALA A 109 24.50 0.82 10.61
C ALA A 109 25.98 0.69 10.21
N PRO A 110 26.83 0.05 11.02
CA PRO A 110 28.27 -0.02 10.78
C PRO A 110 28.58 -0.98 9.62
N TYR A 111 28.57 -0.48 8.39
CA TYR A 111 29.16 -1.15 7.22
C TYR A 111 29.79 -0.11 6.28
N PRO A 112 31.01 0.39 6.55
CA PRO A 112 31.65 1.35 5.64
C PRO A 112 32.50 0.71 4.54
N GLU A 113 32.85 -0.59 4.60
CA GLU A 113 33.78 -1.16 3.59
C GLU A 113 33.11 -1.87 2.40
N SER A 114 31.93 -2.49 2.56
CA SER A 114 31.42 -3.40 1.52
C SER A 114 30.73 -2.70 0.35
N ILE A 115 29.96 -1.63 0.57
CA ILE A 115 29.14 -1.03 -0.49
C ILE A 115 29.95 -0.17 -1.46
N GLU A 116 30.95 0.58 -0.99
CA GLU A 116 31.83 1.33 -1.87
C GLU A 116 32.78 0.39 -2.63
N ALA A 117 33.29 -0.64 -1.97
CA ALA A 117 34.07 -1.70 -2.63
C ALA A 117 33.23 -2.44 -3.68
N GLU A 118 31.95 -2.73 -3.39
CA GLU A 118 31.04 -3.36 -4.34
C GLU A 118 30.68 -2.43 -5.50
N LYS A 119 30.44 -1.13 -5.25
CA LYS A 119 30.27 -0.12 -6.30
C LYS A 119 31.52 -0.01 -7.19
N ALA A 120 32.71 -0.02 -6.60
CA ALA A 120 33.96 0.02 -7.35
C ALA A 120 34.14 -1.25 -8.19
N ARG A 121 33.84 -2.43 -7.64
CA ARG A 121 33.87 -3.71 -8.37
C ARG A 121 32.87 -3.72 -9.52
N LEU A 122 31.64 -3.25 -9.28
CA LEU A 122 30.57 -3.19 -10.28
C LEU A 122 30.90 -2.20 -11.39
N ARG A 123 31.44 -1.02 -11.07
CA ARG A 123 31.90 -0.04 -12.08
C ARG A 123 33.05 -0.59 -12.93
N LYS A 124 33.98 -1.32 -12.32
CA LYS A 124 35.09 -1.97 -13.04
C LYS A 124 34.57 -3.03 -14.02
N ARG A 125 33.61 -3.87 -13.60
CA ARG A 125 32.94 -4.82 -14.50
C ARG A 125 32.17 -4.13 -15.63
N LEU A 126 31.50 -3.01 -15.34
CA LEU A 126 30.77 -2.26 -16.36
C LEU A 126 31.71 -1.74 -17.44
N ALA A 127 32.84 -1.15 -17.06
CA ALA A 127 33.83 -0.62 -18.00
C ALA A 127 34.51 -1.73 -18.84
N GLU A 128 34.76 -2.90 -18.23
CA GLU A 128 35.27 -4.08 -18.94
C GLU A 128 34.27 -4.57 -20.00
N LEU A 129 33.00 -4.69 -19.64
CA LEU A 129 31.93 -5.09 -20.56
C LEU A 129 31.73 -4.06 -21.68
N GLU A 130 31.70 -2.77 -21.37
CA GLU A 130 31.59 -1.69 -22.36
C GLU A 130 32.78 -1.69 -23.35
N SER A 131 33.97 -2.09 -22.89
CA SER A 131 35.15 -2.24 -23.76
C SER A 131 35.13 -3.50 -24.64
N MET A 132 34.40 -4.54 -24.23
CA MET A 132 34.22 -5.78 -25.01
C MET A 132 33.12 -5.65 -26.07
N ASP A 133 32.11 -4.81 -25.82
CA ASP A 133 30.98 -4.56 -26.73
C ASP A 133 31.21 -3.40 -27.72
N SER A 134 32.40 -2.77 -27.73
CA SER A 134 32.80 -1.81 -28.78
C SER A 134 33.64 -2.50 -29.85
N PRO A 135 33.05 -3.00 -30.96
CA PRO A 135 33.82 -3.49 -32.09
C PRO A 135 34.54 -2.32 -32.77
N THR A 136 35.86 -2.47 -32.97
CA THR A 136 36.58 -1.79 -34.05
C THR A 136 36.58 -2.67 -35.27
#